data_AF-A0A496PEE5-F1
#
_entry.id   AF-A0A496PEE5-F1
#
_cell.length_a   1.000
_cell.length_b   1.000
_cell.length_c   1.000
_cell.angle_alpha   90.00
_cell.angle_beta   90.00
_cell.angle_gamma   90.00
#
_symmetry.space_group_name_H-M   'P 1'
#
loop_
_entity.id
_entity.type
_entity.pdbx_description
1 polymer ?
#
loop_
_entity_poly.entity_id
_entity_poly.type
_entity_poly.pdbx_seq_one_letter_code
_entity_poly.pdbx_strand_id
1 'polypeptide(L)'
;MMGDRYKMVPNEVKDLVRGKYGALPGTISDEIRHIIIGDEEPITCRPADLIEPELAGYTEDLNSKGYKNITEEDVLTYAMFPEVAINFFEANRR
;
A
#
# COMPACT_ATOMS: atom_id res chain seq x y z
N MET A 1 -23.30 -14.32 -20.25
CA MET A 1 -21.98 -14.95 -20.02
C MET A 1 -21.53 -14.68 -18.59
N MET A 2 -22.07 -15.43 -17.63
CA MET A 2 -21.88 -15.24 -16.19
C MET A 2 -21.70 -16.63 -15.56
N GLY A 3 -20.67 -17.36 -15.99
CA GLY A 3 -20.53 -18.80 -15.69
C GLY A 3 -19.11 -19.28 -15.41
N ASP A 4 -18.08 -18.52 -15.74
CA ASP A 4 -16.70 -18.94 -15.50
C ASP A 4 -16.29 -18.61 -14.06
N ARG A 5 -15.87 -19.64 -13.31
CA ARG A 5 -15.37 -19.47 -11.94
C ARG A 5 -14.11 -18.59 -11.96
N TYR A 6 -13.99 -17.68 -10.99
CA TYR A 6 -12.85 -16.75 -10.84
C TYR A 6 -12.64 -15.76 -11.99
N LYS A 7 -13.66 -15.52 -12.82
CA LYS A 7 -13.58 -14.56 -13.93
C LYS A 7 -13.25 -13.12 -13.50
N MET A 8 -13.69 -12.73 -12.30
CA MET A 8 -13.36 -11.44 -11.71
C MET A 8 -12.78 -11.67 -10.32
N VAL A 9 -11.51 -11.30 -10.17
CA VAL A 9 -10.80 -11.39 -8.89
C VAL A 9 -10.47 -9.98 -8.43
N PRO A 10 -10.90 -9.56 -7.21
CA PRO A 10 -10.57 -8.26 -6.64
C PRO A 10 -9.06 -8.05 -6.50
N ASN A 11 -8.61 -6.80 -6.51
CA ASN A 11 -7.19 -6.48 -6.42
C ASN A 11 -6.57 -6.93 -5.10
N GLU A 12 -7.32 -6.86 -4.00
CA GLU A 12 -6.92 -7.29 -2.67
C GLU A 12 -6.60 -8.79 -2.66
N VAL A 13 -7.41 -9.59 -3.36
CA VAL A 13 -7.18 -11.03 -3.51
C VAL A 13 -5.95 -11.29 -4.38
N LYS A 14 -5.76 -10.53 -5.46
CA LYS A 14 -4.54 -10.64 -6.28
C LYS A 14 -3.31 -10.32 -5.45
N ASP A 15 -3.35 -9.27 -4.65
CA ASP A 15 -2.23 -8.83 -3.82
C ASP A 15 -1.94 -9.78 -2.65
N LEU A 16 -2.96 -10.46 -2.11
CA LEU A 16 -2.77 -11.62 -1.22
C LEU A 16 -1.97 -12.73 -1.91
N VAL A 17 -2.35 -13.09 -3.13
CA VAL A 17 -1.65 -14.14 -3.90
C VAL A 17 -0.24 -13.72 -4.31
N ARG A 18 -0.01 -12.42 -4.56
CA ARG A 18 1.34 -11.85 -4.79
C ARG A 18 2.21 -11.85 -3.54
N GLY A 19 1.67 -12.12 -2.35
CA GLY A 19 2.41 -12.09 -1.09
C GLY A 19 2.55 -10.71 -0.45
N LYS A 20 1.85 -9.67 -0.95
CA LYS A 20 1.93 -8.29 -0.41
C LYS A 20 1.35 -8.14 0.99
N TYR A 21 0.58 -9.13 1.47
CA TYR A 21 0.06 -9.21 2.83
C TYR A 21 0.85 -10.20 3.70
N GLY A 22 2.02 -10.66 3.23
CA GLY A 22 2.83 -11.68 3.87
C GLY A 22 2.43 -13.10 3.48
N ALA A 23 2.95 -14.08 4.23
CA ALA A 23 2.72 -15.49 3.96
C ALA A 23 1.31 -15.91 4.36
N LEU A 24 0.60 -16.55 3.43
CA LEU A 24 -0.69 -17.16 3.73
C LEU A 24 -0.52 -18.40 4.62
N PRO A 25 -1.50 -18.73 5.48
CA PRO A 25 -1.42 -19.89 6.36
C PRO A 25 -1.43 -21.23 5.62
N GLY A 26 -1.82 -21.24 4.34
CA GLY A 26 -1.90 -22.43 3.50
C GLY A 26 -1.30 -22.18 2.13
N THR A 27 -1.10 -23.28 1.39
CA THR A 27 -0.57 -23.23 0.03
C THR A 27 -1.69 -22.96 -0.98
N ILE A 28 -1.36 -22.19 -2.01
CA ILE A 28 -2.23 -21.99 -3.17
C ILE A 28 -1.76 -22.95 -4.27
N SER A 29 -2.69 -23.61 -4.96
CA SER A 29 -2.34 -24.44 -6.11
C SER A 29 -1.82 -23.57 -7.27
N ASP A 30 -0.86 -24.09 -8.04
CA ASP A 30 -0.25 -23.36 -9.16
C ASP A 30 -1.28 -22.91 -10.20
N GLU A 31 -2.31 -23.74 -10.45
CA GLU A 31 -3.42 -23.42 -11.37
C GLU A 31 -4.17 -22.16 -10.91
N ILE A 32 -4.53 -22.09 -9.61
CA ILE A 32 -5.28 -20.96 -9.07
C ILE A 32 -4.40 -19.72 -8.99
N ARG A 33 -3.11 -19.87 -8.65
CA ARG A 33 -2.15 -18.75 -8.70
C ARG A 33 -2.11 -18.16 -10.11
N HIS A 34 -1.95 -18.99 -11.13
CA HIS A 34 -1.88 -18.55 -12.51
C HIS A 34 -3.19 -17.90 -12.99
N ILE A 35 -4.36 -18.39 -12.57
CA ILE A 35 -5.64 -17.74 -12.88
C ILE A 35 -5.72 -16.32 -12.28
N ILE A 36 -5.17 -16.12 -11.08
CA ILE A 36 -5.31 -14.87 -10.33
C ILE A 36 -4.26 -13.82 -10.73
N ILE A 37 -2.99 -14.23 -10.88
CA ILE A 37 -1.84 -13.34 -11.10
C ILE A 37 -1.03 -13.66 -12.37
N GLY A 38 -1.44 -14.65 -13.18
CA GLY A 38 -0.74 -15.02 -14.41
C GLY A 38 0.65 -15.59 -14.17
N ASP A 39 1.63 -15.05 -14.88
CA ASP A 39 3.04 -15.45 -14.80
C ASP A 39 3.85 -14.64 -13.76
N GLU A 40 3.17 -13.80 -12.96
CA GLU A 40 3.83 -13.06 -11.89
C GLU A 40 4.33 -14.00 -10.78
N GLU A 41 5.56 -13.78 -10.31
CA GLU A 41 6.11 -14.49 -9.15
C GLU A 41 5.74 -13.77 -7.85
N PRO A 42 5.11 -14.45 -6.87
CA PRO A 42 4.84 -13.89 -5.56
C PRO A 42 6.12 -13.57 -4.79
N ILE A 43 6.11 -12.49 -4.02
CA ILE A 43 7.18 -12.21 -3.07
C ILE A 43 7.11 -13.18 -1.89
N THR A 44 8.27 -13.57 -1.37
CA THR A 44 8.40 -14.49 -0.23
C THR A 44 9.04 -13.83 1.00
N CYS A 45 9.60 -12.62 0.83
CA CYS A 45 10.13 -11.80 1.91
C CYS A 45 9.02 -11.02 2.63
N ARG A 46 9.37 -10.29 3.69
CA ARG A 46 8.45 -9.33 4.30
C ARG A 46 8.19 -8.21 3.28
N PRO A 47 6.93 -7.87 2.96
CA PRO A 47 6.62 -6.82 1.97
C PRO A 47 7.29 -5.48 2.26
N ALA A 48 7.45 -5.13 3.55
CA ALA A 48 8.10 -3.90 3.98
C ALA A 48 9.61 -3.85 3.64
N ASP A 49 10.27 -4.98 3.40
CA ASP A 49 11.69 -5.02 3.04
C ASP A 49 11.93 -4.50 1.61
N LEU A 50 10.87 -4.40 0.80
CA LEU A 50 10.90 -3.89 -0.58
C LEU A 50 10.58 -2.38 -0.66
N ILE A 51 10.33 -1.74 0.48
CA ILE A 51 9.99 -0.31 0.57
C ILE A 51 11.22 0.44 1.08
N GLU A 52 11.61 1.50 0.38
CA GLU A 52 12.72 2.35 0.80
C GLU A 52 12.31 3.24 1.99
N PRO A 53 13.26 3.80 2.76
CA PRO A 53 12.93 4.76 3.81
C PRO A 53 12.33 6.07 3.25
N GLU A 54 11.05 6.32 3.50
CA GLU A 54 10.32 7.46 2.89
C GLU A 54 10.11 8.67 3.81
N LEU A 55 10.39 8.56 5.11
CA LEU A 55 10.10 9.61 6.12
C LEU A 55 10.69 10.99 5.77
N ALA A 56 11.93 11.01 5.25
CA ALA A 56 12.58 12.24 4.83
C ALA A 56 11.83 12.89 3.65
N GLY A 57 11.38 12.09 2.68
CA GLY A 57 10.62 12.57 1.53
C GLY A 57 9.29 13.21 1.93
N TYR A 58 8.55 12.61 2.87
CA TYR A 58 7.31 13.20 3.39
C TYR A 58 7.55 14.53 4.12
N THR A 59 8.67 14.65 4.82
CA THR A 59 9.06 15.89 5.51
C THR A 59 9.36 17.01 4.51
N GLU A 60 10.12 16.72 3.45
CA GLU A 60 10.44 17.66 2.38
C GLU A 60 9.18 18.08 1.61
N ASP A 61 8.28 17.14 1.31
CA ASP A 61 7.04 17.43 0.61
C ASP A 61 6.12 18.38 1.41
N LEU A 62 5.95 18.14 2.72
CA LEU A 62 5.19 19.06 3.58
C LEU A 62 5.82 20.46 3.68
N ASN A 63 7.15 20.54 3.78
CA ASN A 63 7.87 21.82 3.75
C ASN A 63 7.64 22.55 2.42
N SER A 64 7.65 21.83 1.29
CA SER A 64 7.40 22.40 -0.04
C SER A 64 5.98 22.96 -0.19
N LYS A 65 5.00 22.37 0.51
CA LYS A 65 3.61 22.84 0.59
C LYS A 65 3.42 24.04 1.53
N GLY A 66 4.46 24.47 2.22
CA GLY A 66 4.45 25.67 3.06
C GLY A 66 4.01 25.44 4.51
N TYR A 67 3.87 24.19 4.95
CA TYR A 67 3.66 23.89 6.37
C TYR A 67 4.95 24.15 7.14
N LYS A 68 4.89 25.03 8.14
CA LYS A 68 6.02 25.38 9.02
C LYS A 68 5.82 24.75 10.38
N ASN A 69 6.91 24.46 11.11
CA ASN A 69 6.89 23.84 12.44
C ASN A 69 6.16 22.48 12.45
N ILE A 70 6.37 21.67 11.41
CA ILE A 70 5.82 20.32 11.30
C ILE A 70 6.52 19.43 12.34
N THR A 71 5.76 18.68 13.14
CA THR A 71 6.32 17.69 14.08
C THR A 71 6.45 16.32 13.42
N GLU A 72 7.18 15.39 14.04
CA GLU A 72 7.30 14.03 13.52
C GLU A 72 5.93 13.34 13.43
N GLU A 73 5.01 13.61 14.36
CA GLU A 73 3.64 13.09 14.34
C GLU A 73 2.82 13.60 13.15
N ASP A 74 3.05 14.84 12.71
CA ASP A 74 2.40 15.39 11.52
C ASP A 74 2.92 14.71 10.24
N VAL A 75 4.24 14.47 10.18
CA VAL A 75 4.86 13.73 9.08
C VAL A 75 4.30 12.31 9.03
N LEU A 76 4.16 11.64 10.17
CA LEU A 76 3.55 10.31 10.26
C LEU A 76 2.07 10.32 9.84
N THR A 77 1.30 11.33 10.28
CA THR A 77 -0.11 11.48 9.89
C THR A 77 -0.24 11.68 8.39
N TYR A 78 0.65 12.48 7.80
CA TYR A 78 0.70 12.70 6.36
C TYR A 78 1.13 11.45 5.59
N ALA A 79 2.14 10.72 6.06
CA ALA A 79 2.60 9.48 5.45
C ALA A 79 1.51 8.40 5.41
N MET A 80 0.68 8.32 6.46
CA MET A 80 -0.40 7.34 6.55
C MET A 80 -1.66 7.75 5.77
N PHE A 81 -2.01 9.05 5.80
CA PHE A 81 -3.25 9.56 5.21
C PHE A 81 -3.05 10.95 4.55
N PRO A 82 -2.39 11.03 3.37
CA PRO A 82 -1.98 12.31 2.78
C PRO A 82 -3.14 13.30 2.60
N GLU A 83 -4.25 12.87 1.98
CA GLU A 83 -5.39 13.74 1.70
C GLU A 83 -6.11 14.21 2.97
N VAL A 84 -6.31 13.30 3.94
CA VAL A 84 -6.98 13.61 5.20
C VAL A 84 -6.11 14.55 6.05
N ALA A 85 -4.80 14.31 6.08
CA ALA A 85 -3.83 15.12 6.80
C ALA A 85 -3.79 16.55 6.27
N ILE A 86 -3.74 16.74 4.94
CA ILE A 86 -3.75 18.08 4.33
C ILE A 86 -5.01 18.85 4.70
N ASN A 87 -6.19 18.23 4.57
CA ASN A 87 -7.46 18.85 4.95
C ASN A 87 -7.47 19.24 6.45
N PHE A 88 -6.94 18.37 7.31
CA PHE A 88 -6.85 18.64 8.74
C PHE A 88 -5.88 19.79 9.06
N PHE A 89 -4.71 19.83 8.42
CA PHE A 89 -3.74 20.90 8.61
C PHE A 89 -4.26 22.24 8.11
N GLU A 90 -4.96 22.28 6.97
CA GLU A 90 -5.58 23.52 6.48
C GLU A 90 -6.64 24.06 7.43
N ALA A 91 -7.41 23.18 8.08
CA ALA A 91 -8.46 23.58 9.01
C ALA A 91 -7.93 24.03 10.39
N ASN A 92 -6.78 23.52 10.84
CA ASN A 92 -6.32 23.68 12.23
C ASN A 92 -4.95 24.35 12.40
N ARG A 93 -4.17 24.52 11.32
CA ARG A 93 -2.78 25.00 11.38
C ARG A 93 -2.45 26.17 10.45
N ARG A 94 -3.46 26.76 9.79
CA ARG A 94 -3.30 28.03 9.07
C ARG A 94 -3.37 29.23 10.00
#